data_AF-A0A819H778-F1
#
_entry.id   AF-A0A819H778-F1
#
_cell.length_a   1.000
_cell.length_b   1.000
_cell.length_c   1.000
_cell.angle_alpha   90.00
_cell.angle_beta   90.00
_cell.angle_gamma   90.00
#
_symmetry.space_group_name_H-M   'P 1'
#
loop_
_entity.id
_entity.type
_entity.pdbx_description
1 polymer ?
#
loop_
_entity_poly.entity_id
_entity_poly.type
_entity_poly.pdbx_seq_one_letter_code
_entity_poly.pdbx_strand_id
1 'polypeptide(L)'
;MFSTANETITRLTILSRRINIYFASPILILGTIGNLINILVFSRRSFRKCPCSIYFRWASIMSLLALYSGLISRLLSGYYLDLTTSNNILCKLRFYFYYGSVSLLSWFLVFASFDRYLITSRIVHQRNISRPSIAHRLILYTAIISILFYIQVFFCFVSDRNQFPIQCYSKGNICRTFNDMQFLIVYSFLPAILMAIFGCLTVNNVRQMGRQIESLMNIRMASANNNKNSILHVGYIVPLYDMFDNEQLQTLFTNQNITFRSNVYSAMLFFRDKDQTTLSSWYDQRKNTVKQGYLRALYKRKDDVVLEMDVDGKSFYLIATHCSQPPVAIKKEVNSGAYGAKIECDRIQLPCFPYKCDQVNGFVQSDKLTQYKEEQTKKRTT
;
A
#
# COMPACT_ATOMS: atom_id res chain seq x y z
N MET A 1 -40.18 -0.14 -55.43
CA MET A 1 -40.05 0.12 -53.98
C MET A 1 -39.70 -1.13 -53.16
N PHE A 2 -40.09 -2.36 -53.56
CA PHE A 2 -39.72 -3.60 -52.85
C PHE A 2 -38.24 -4.04 -52.99
N SER A 3 -37.56 -3.70 -54.10
CA SER A 3 -36.15 -4.07 -54.32
C SER A 3 -35.18 -3.39 -53.34
N THR A 4 -35.38 -2.10 -53.07
CA THR A 4 -34.50 -1.31 -52.19
C THR A 4 -34.61 -1.70 -50.72
N ALA A 5 -35.78 -2.18 -50.28
CA ALA A 5 -36.00 -2.68 -48.92
C ALA A 5 -35.25 -4.00 -48.66
N ASN A 6 -35.24 -4.92 -49.64
CA ASN A 6 -34.50 -6.18 -49.52
C ASN A 6 -32.98 -5.96 -49.53
N GLU A 7 -32.49 -5.00 -50.31
CA GLU A 7 -31.07 -4.62 -50.29
C GLU A 7 -30.63 -3.99 -48.96
N THR A 8 -31.46 -3.14 -48.37
CA THR A 8 -31.16 -2.53 -47.06
C THR A 8 -31.15 -3.56 -45.94
N ILE A 9 -32.11 -4.48 -45.91
CA ILE A 9 -32.15 -5.60 -44.93
C ILE A 9 -30.90 -6.48 -45.07
N THR A 10 -30.49 -6.78 -46.31
CA THR A 10 -29.30 -7.60 -46.59
C THR A 10 -28.02 -6.90 -46.12
N ARG A 11 -27.86 -5.61 -46.42
CA ARG A 11 -26.72 -4.80 -45.97
C ARG A 11 -26.64 -4.73 -44.44
N LEU A 12 -27.78 -4.48 -43.77
CA LEU A 12 -27.88 -4.44 -42.31
C LEU A 12 -27.48 -5.78 -41.68
N THR A 13 -27.91 -6.90 -42.27
CA THR A 13 -27.59 -8.23 -41.78
C THR A 13 -26.10 -8.55 -41.92
N ILE A 14 -25.50 -8.21 -43.07
CA ILE A 14 -24.04 -8.36 -43.30
C ILE A 14 -23.24 -7.50 -42.33
N LEU A 15 -23.67 -6.25 -42.10
CA LEU A 15 -22.98 -5.33 -41.19
C LEU A 15 -23.07 -5.82 -39.74
N SER A 16 -24.26 -6.18 -39.27
CA SER A 16 -24.47 -6.75 -37.93
C SER A 16 -23.62 -8.00 -37.71
N ARG A 17 -23.53 -8.87 -38.72
CA ARG A 17 -22.68 -10.06 -38.72
C ARG A 17 -21.20 -9.72 -38.54
N ARG A 18 -20.67 -8.79 -39.35
CA ARG A 18 -19.25 -8.36 -39.25
C ARG A 18 -18.96 -7.76 -37.89
N ILE A 19 -19.82 -6.88 -37.39
CA ILE A 19 -19.69 -6.27 -36.06
C ILE A 19 -19.64 -7.35 -34.98
N ASN A 20 -20.56 -8.33 -35.02
CA ASN A 20 -20.58 -9.41 -34.05
C ASN A 20 -19.25 -10.20 -34.04
N ILE A 21 -18.68 -10.54 -35.20
CA ILE A 21 -17.40 -11.27 -35.25
C ILE A 21 -16.26 -10.42 -34.71
N TYR A 22 -16.10 -9.18 -35.19
CA TYR A 22 -14.97 -8.32 -34.85
C TYR A 22 -14.98 -7.87 -33.38
N PHE A 23 -16.15 -7.64 -32.78
CA PHE A 23 -16.25 -7.22 -31.38
C PHE A 23 -16.40 -8.41 -30.41
N ALA A 24 -17.18 -9.44 -30.75
CA ALA A 24 -17.38 -10.55 -29.82
C ALA A 24 -16.09 -11.35 -29.59
N SER A 25 -15.26 -11.53 -30.62
CA SER A 25 -14.01 -12.31 -30.50
C SER A 25 -13.02 -11.73 -29.48
N PRO A 26 -12.60 -10.45 -29.54
CA PRO A 26 -11.70 -9.88 -28.54
C PRO A 26 -12.35 -9.78 -27.15
N ILE A 27 -13.65 -9.49 -27.06
CA ILE A 27 -14.37 -9.47 -25.77
C ILE A 27 -14.37 -10.86 -25.14
N LEU A 28 -14.59 -11.92 -25.94
CA LEU A 28 -14.57 -13.30 -25.46
C LEU A 28 -13.18 -13.67 -24.93
N ILE A 29 -12.12 -13.39 -25.68
CA ILE A 29 -10.73 -13.73 -25.31
C ILE A 29 -10.30 -12.94 -24.07
N LEU A 30 -10.38 -11.61 -24.11
CA LEU A 30 -9.95 -10.75 -23.01
C LEU A 30 -10.83 -10.93 -21.77
N GLY A 31 -12.15 -11.06 -21.96
CA GLY A 31 -13.10 -11.30 -20.88
C GLY A 31 -12.87 -12.66 -20.21
N THR A 32 -12.52 -13.70 -20.97
CA THR A 32 -12.17 -15.01 -20.40
C THR A 32 -10.88 -14.93 -19.58
N ILE A 33 -9.80 -14.41 -20.17
CA ILE A 33 -8.50 -14.29 -19.49
C ILE A 33 -8.64 -13.43 -18.22
N GLY A 34 -9.26 -12.26 -18.32
CA GLY A 34 -9.44 -11.34 -17.20
C GLY A 34 -10.23 -11.95 -16.05
N ASN A 35 -11.35 -12.63 -16.33
CA ASN A 35 -12.14 -13.27 -15.28
C ASN A 35 -11.44 -14.48 -14.67
N LEU A 36 -10.68 -15.27 -15.44
CA LEU A 36 -9.87 -16.36 -14.90
C LEU A 36 -8.79 -15.84 -13.95
N ILE A 37 -8.08 -14.77 -14.33
CA ILE A 37 -7.10 -14.11 -13.46
C ILE A 37 -7.76 -13.61 -12.17
N ASN A 38 -8.93 -12.96 -12.27
CA ASN A 38 -9.67 -12.51 -11.07
C ASN A 38 -10.02 -13.68 -10.15
N ILE A 39 -10.51 -14.80 -10.69
CA ILE A 39 -10.81 -16.00 -9.90
C ILE A 39 -9.55 -16.53 -9.21
N LEU A 40 -8.43 -16.62 -9.92
CA LEU A 40 -7.16 -17.09 -9.37
C LEU A 40 -6.65 -16.16 -8.24
N VAL A 41 -6.69 -14.84 -8.44
CA VAL A 41 -6.26 -13.85 -7.46
C VAL A 41 -7.14 -13.89 -6.21
N PHE A 42 -8.46 -13.84 -6.36
CA PHE A 42 -9.39 -13.85 -5.23
C PHE A 42 -9.49 -15.22 -4.53
N SER A 43 -8.98 -16.29 -5.15
CA SER A 43 -8.88 -17.62 -4.52
C SER A 43 -7.63 -17.79 -3.65
N ARG A 44 -6.69 -16.84 -3.65
CA ARG A 44 -5.52 -16.88 -2.75
C ARG A 44 -5.95 -16.80 -1.28
N ARG A 45 -5.19 -17.45 -0.39
CA ARG A 45 -5.52 -17.60 1.05
C ARG A 45 -5.72 -16.27 1.77
N SER A 46 -5.00 -15.22 1.36
CA SER A 46 -5.13 -13.86 1.91
C SER A 46 -6.50 -13.25 1.62
N PHE A 47 -7.04 -13.43 0.41
CA PHE A 47 -8.29 -12.82 -0.02
C PHE A 47 -9.54 -13.62 0.40
N ARG A 48 -9.42 -14.93 0.65
CA ARG A 48 -10.54 -15.76 1.14
C ARG A 48 -11.14 -15.31 2.47
N LYS A 49 -10.41 -14.54 3.28
CA LYS A 49 -10.89 -13.98 4.55
C LYS A 49 -11.64 -12.66 4.38
N CYS A 50 -11.55 -12.02 3.21
CA CYS A 50 -12.20 -10.75 2.91
C CYS A 50 -13.57 -11.00 2.24
N PRO A 51 -14.71 -10.61 2.85
CA PRO A 51 -16.04 -10.86 2.29
C PRO A 51 -16.23 -10.20 0.91
N CYS A 52 -15.78 -8.96 0.73
CA CYS A 52 -15.76 -8.29 -0.57
C CYS A 52 -15.02 -9.09 -1.66
N SER A 53 -13.87 -9.70 -1.36
CA SER A 53 -13.16 -10.56 -2.33
C SER A 53 -13.93 -11.83 -2.68
N ILE A 54 -14.73 -12.37 -1.75
CA ILE A 54 -15.61 -13.51 -2.02
C ILE A 54 -16.68 -13.11 -3.04
N TYR A 55 -17.31 -11.94 -2.90
CA TYR A 55 -18.28 -11.44 -3.88
C TYR A 55 -17.64 -11.23 -5.25
N PHE A 56 -16.44 -10.62 -5.34
CA PHE A 56 -15.76 -10.44 -6.62
C PHE A 56 -15.39 -11.75 -7.30
N ARG A 57 -14.99 -12.78 -6.53
CA ARG A 57 -14.73 -14.12 -7.08
C ARG A 57 -15.98 -14.71 -7.73
N TRP A 58 -17.12 -14.67 -7.03
CA TRP A 58 -18.38 -15.20 -7.55
C TRP A 58 -18.92 -14.35 -8.71
N ALA A 59 -18.74 -13.04 -8.66
CA ALA A 59 -19.01 -12.14 -9.78
C ALA A 59 -18.22 -12.55 -11.03
N SER A 60 -16.92 -12.83 -10.91
CA SER A 60 -16.12 -13.31 -12.06
C SER A 60 -16.57 -14.67 -12.60
N ILE A 61 -17.02 -15.59 -11.74
CA ILE A 61 -17.61 -16.87 -12.17
C ILE A 61 -18.90 -16.61 -12.97
N MET A 62 -19.79 -15.76 -12.48
CA MET A 62 -21.03 -15.39 -13.18
C MET A 62 -20.74 -14.61 -14.47
N SER A 63 -19.70 -13.79 -14.50
CA SER A 63 -19.27 -13.09 -15.71
C SER A 63 -18.81 -14.07 -16.79
N LEU A 64 -18.10 -15.16 -16.44
CA LEU A 64 -17.75 -16.21 -17.40
C LEU A 64 -18.99 -16.94 -17.90
N LEU A 65 -19.93 -17.28 -17.02
CA LEU A 65 -21.17 -17.95 -17.41
C LEU A 65 -22.02 -17.07 -18.33
N ALA A 66 -22.13 -15.76 -18.06
CA ALA A 66 -22.78 -14.79 -18.93
C ALA A 66 -22.09 -14.66 -20.29
N LEU A 67 -20.76 -14.61 -20.29
CA LEU A 67 -19.94 -14.49 -21.50
C LEU A 67 -20.09 -15.73 -22.39
N TYR A 68 -20.07 -16.93 -21.82
CA TYR A 68 -20.26 -18.16 -22.59
C TYR A 68 -21.69 -18.40 -23.02
N SER A 69 -22.70 -18.12 -22.19
CA SER A 69 -24.11 -18.28 -22.58
C SER A 69 -24.58 -17.24 -23.59
N GLY A 70 -24.15 -15.98 -23.46
CA GLY A 70 -24.59 -14.89 -24.34
C GLY A 70 -23.72 -14.71 -25.59
N LEU A 71 -22.41 -14.66 -25.41
CA LEU A 71 -21.47 -14.17 -26.43
C LEU A 71 -21.03 -15.25 -27.41
N ILE A 72 -20.83 -16.50 -26.95
CA ILE A 72 -20.52 -17.63 -27.86
C ILE A 72 -21.64 -17.82 -28.88
N SER A 73 -22.90 -17.85 -28.44
CA SER A 73 -24.02 -18.03 -29.37
C SER A 73 -24.11 -16.88 -30.38
N ARG A 74 -23.77 -15.64 -29.96
CA ARG A 74 -23.72 -14.48 -30.87
C ARG A 74 -22.55 -14.56 -31.86
N LEU A 75 -21.41 -15.10 -31.43
CA LEU A 75 -20.27 -15.37 -32.31
C LEU A 75 -20.60 -16.48 -33.32
N LEU A 76 -21.19 -17.59 -32.88
CA LEU A 76 -21.63 -18.70 -33.73
C LEU A 76 -22.69 -18.30 -34.75
N SER A 77 -23.62 -17.42 -34.37
CA SER A 77 -24.56 -16.77 -35.29
C SER A 77 -23.83 -15.98 -36.38
N GLY A 78 -22.71 -15.34 -36.04
CA GLY A 78 -21.78 -14.75 -37.00
C GLY A 78 -21.21 -15.72 -38.04
N TYR A 79 -21.19 -17.02 -37.77
CA TYR A 79 -20.69 -18.06 -38.70
C TYR A 79 -21.80 -18.93 -39.30
N TYR A 80 -23.07 -18.57 -39.13
CA TYR A 80 -24.24 -19.41 -39.51
C TYR A 80 -24.30 -20.76 -38.77
N LEU A 81 -23.64 -20.87 -37.61
CA LEU A 81 -23.57 -22.09 -36.79
C LEU A 81 -24.36 -21.96 -35.48
N ASP A 82 -25.41 -21.14 -35.46
CA ASP A 82 -26.20 -20.95 -34.23
C ASP A 82 -27.17 -22.12 -34.01
N LEU A 83 -26.76 -23.10 -33.19
CA LEU A 83 -27.60 -24.24 -32.80
C LEU A 83 -28.82 -23.83 -31.96
N THR A 84 -28.85 -22.61 -31.41
CA THR A 84 -29.99 -22.14 -30.60
C THR A 84 -31.22 -21.83 -31.44
N THR A 85 -31.05 -21.72 -32.75
CA THR A 85 -32.15 -21.46 -33.67
C THR A 85 -32.89 -22.72 -34.10
N SER A 86 -32.20 -23.87 -34.07
CA SER A 86 -32.78 -25.16 -34.42
C SER A 86 -33.35 -25.89 -33.20
N ASN A 87 -32.85 -25.61 -32.00
CA ASN A 87 -33.22 -26.34 -30.78
C ASN A 87 -33.86 -25.43 -29.71
N ASN A 88 -35.15 -25.66 -29.44
CA ASN A 88 -35.94 -24.90 -28.47
C ASN A 88 -35.38 -24.98 -27.04
N ILE A 89 -34.80 -26.12 -26.66
CA ILE A 89 -34.21 -26.30 -25.32
C ILE A 89 -32.95 -25.43 -25.20
N LEU A 90 -32.09 -25.43 -26.22
CA LEU A 90 -30.89 -24.60 -26.23
C LEU A 90 -31.22 -23.10 -26.26
N CYS A 91 -32.24 -22.68 -27.02
CA CYS A 91 -32.79 -21.33 -27.02
C CYS A 91 -33.17 -20.87 -25.59
N LYS A 92 -33.95 -21.68 -24.87
CA LYS A 92 -34.38 -21.36 -23.50
C LYS A 92 -33.22 -21.34 -22.51
N LEU A 93 -32.36 -22.36 -22.53
CA LEU A 93 -31.20 -22.46 -21.63
C LEU A 93 -30.24 -21.28 -21.82
N ARG A 94 -30.00 -20.85 -23.07
CA ARG A 94 -29.18 -19.68 -23.38
C ARG A 94 -29.67 -18.44 -22.64
N PHE A 95 -30.93 -18.09 -22.80
CA PHE A 95 -31.49 -16.88 -22.16
C PHE A 95 -31.58 -17.03 -20.64
N TYR A 96 -31.90 -18.22 -20.15
CA TYR A 96 -31.97 -18.50 -18.72
C TYR A 96 -30.62 -18.28 -18.04
N PHE A 97 -29.55 -18.90 -18.56
CA PHE A 97 -28.21 -18.73 -18.03
C PHE A 97 -27.69 -17.31 -18.23
N TYR A 98 -27.96 -16.69 -19.39
CA TYR A 98 -27.50 -15.33 -19.65
C TYR A 98 -28.12 -14.33 -18.67
N TYR A 99 -29.45 -14.27 -18.59
CA TYR A 99 -30.12 -13.32 -17.71
C TYR A 99 -29.84 -13.58 -16.23
N GLY A 100 -29.87 -14.85 -15.80
CA GLY A 100 -29.53 -15.21 -14.43
C GLY A 100 -28.10 -14.81 -14.05
N SER A 101 -27.12 -15.09 -14.91
CA SER A 101 -25.71 -14.78 -14.65
C SER A 101 -25.44 -13.29 -14.61
N VAL A 102 -26.02 -12.54 -15.56
CA VAL A 102 -25.86 -11.08 -15.65
C VAL A 102 -26.50 -10.38 -14.45
N SER A 103 -27.65 -10.87 -13.99
CA SER A 103 -28.29 -10.42 -12.75
C SER A 103 -27.45 -10.75 -11.52
N LEU A 104 -26.99 -12.00 -11.37
CA LEU A 104 -26.16 -12.39 -10.21
C LEU A 104 -24.85 -11.61 -10.15
N LEU A 105 -24.22 -11.37 -11.30
CA LEU A 105 -23.05 -10.51 -11.42
C LEU A 105 -23.32 -9.11 -10.84
N SER A 106 -24.39 -8.43 -11.25
CA SER A 106 -24.69 -7.07 -10.78
C SER A 106 -25.00 -7.03 -9.28
N TRP A 107 -25.77 -7.99 -8.77
CA TRP A 107 -26.08 -8.08 -7.33
C TRP A 107 -24.85 -8.41 -6.47
N PHE A 108 -23.93 -9.24 -6.94
CA PHE A 108 -22.67 -9.49 -6.23
C PHE A 108 -21.79 -8.23 -6.16
N LEU A 109 -21.81 -7.37 -7.18
CA LEU A 109 -21.14 -6.06 -7.13
C LEU A 109 -21.81 -5.09 -6.16
N VAL A 110 -23.14 -5.13 -6.05
CA VAL A 110 -23.89 -4.38 -5.02
C VAL A 110 -23.47 -4.84 -3.63
N PHE A 111 -23.42 -6.14 -3.37
CA PHE A 111 -22.99 -6.66 -2.07
C PHE A 111 -21.52 -6.36 -1.77
N ALA A 112 -20.65 -6.37 -2.78
CA ALA A 112 -19.27 -5.93 -2.62
C ALA A 112 -19.19 -4.45 -2.19
N SER A 113 -20.00 -3.58 -2.81
CA SER A 113 -20.09 -2.16 -2.45
C SER A 113 -20.65 -1.96 -1.04
N PHE A 114 -21.70 -2.71 -0.68
CA PHE A 114 -22.28 -2.70 0.65
C PHE A 114 -21.28 -3.17 1.72
N ASP A 115 -20.53 -4.23 1.46
CA ASP A 115 -19.49 -4.73 2.36
C ASP A 115 -18.38 -3.70 2.58
N ARG A 116 -17.97 -2.97 1.52
CA ARG A 116 -17.00 -1.87 1.63
C ARG A 116 -17.53 -0.72 2.47
N TYR A 117 -18.80 -0.38 2.34
CA TYR A 117 -19.45 0.58 3.21
C TYR A 117 -19.44 0.12 4.69
N LEU A 118 -19.78 -1.14 4.96
CA LEU A 118 -19.78 -1.70 6.31
C LEU A 118 -18.39 -1.66 6.97
N ILE A 119 -17.34 -2.07 6.24
CA ILE A 119 -15.96 -2.08 6.76
C ILE A 119 -15.45 -0.66 7.05
N THR A 120 -15.83 0.31 6.22
CA THR A 120 -15.42 1.71 6.39
C THR A 120 -16.23 2.45 7.45
N SER A 121 -17.34 1.88 7.93
CA SER A 121 -18.13 2.48 9.00
C SER A 121 -17.37 2.54 10.33
N ARG A 122 -17.65 3.61 11.10
CA ARG A 122 -17.14 3.79 12.46
C ARG A 122 -17.77 2.84 13.47
N ILE A 123 -19.00 2.42 13.19
CA ILE A 123 -19.79 1.62 14.12
C ILE A 123 -19.25 0.19 14.10
N VAL A 124 -18.72 -0.27 15.24
CA VAL A 124 -18.14 -1.62 15.41
C VAL A 124 -19.16 -2.70 15.02
N HIS A 125 -20.42 -2.53 15.40
CA HIS A 125 -21.49 -3.46 15.04
C HIS A 125 -21.66 -3.60 13.52
N GLN A 126 -21.61 -2.50 12.77
CA GLN A 126 -21.73 -2.54 11.30
C GLN A 126 -20.52 -3.24 10.67
N ARG A 127 -19.30 -2.99 11.16
CA ARG A 127 -18.10 -3.72 10.72
C ARG A 127 -18.20 -5.22 11.00
N ASN A 128 -18.80 -5.60 12.13
CA ASN A 128 -18.99 -7.00 12.50
C ASN A 128 -19.97 -7.76 11.61
N ILE A 129 -20.79 -7.08 10.79
CA ILE A 129 -21.65 -7.70 9.79
C ILE A 129 -20.83 -8.16 8.56
N SER A 130 -19.69 -7.50 8.30
CA SER A 130 -18.75 -7.89 7.24
C SER A 130 -17.98 -9.16 7.63
N ARG A 131 -18.65 -10.32 7.57
CA ARG A 131 -18.08 -11.64 7.85
C ARG A 131 -18.17 -12.55 6.62
N PRO A 132 -17.14 -13.37 6.36
CA PRO A 132 -17.16 -14.32 5.24
C PRO A 132 -18.35 -15.29 5.27
N SER A 133 -18.80 -15.70 6.46
CA SER A 133 -19.96 -16.59 6.62
C SER A 133 -21.28 -15.93 6.21
N ILE A 134 -21.43 -14.61 6.43
CA ILE A 134 -22.58 -13.84 5.97
C ILE A 134 -22.53 -13.70 4.45
N ALA A 135 -21.35 -13.44 3.87
CA ALA A 135 -21.20 -13.34 2.43
C ALA A 135 -21.59 -14.63 1.68
N HIS A 136 -21.15 -15.80 2.15
CA HIS A 136 -21.57 -17.06 1.52
C HIS A 136 -23.08 -17.30 1.61
N ARG A 137 -23.72 -16.93 2.74
CA ARG A 137 -25.17 -17.01 2.89
C ARG A 137 -25.91 -16.07 1.93
N LEU A 138 -25.47 -14.81 1.81
CA LEU A 138 -26.06 -13.85 0.88
C LEU A 138 -25.92 -14.31 -0.58
N ILE A 139 -24.76 -14.85 -0.96
CA ILE A 139 -24.53 -15.41 -2.29
C ILE A 139 -25.50 -16.57 -2.56
N LEU A 140 -25.63 -17.49 -1.61
CA LEU A 140 -26.54 -18.64 -1.72
C LEU A 140 -28.00 -18.20 -1.87
N TYR A 141 -28.48 -17.31 -0.99
CA TYR A 141 -29.86 -16.82 -1.06
C TYR A 141 -30.14 -16.07 -2.36
N THR A 142 -29.21 -15.23 -2.80
CA THR A 142 -29.37 -14.49 -4.07
C THR A 142 -29.35 -15.42 -5.27
N ALA A 143 -28.50 -16.46 -5.26
CA ALA A 143 -28.49 -17.50 -6.29
C ALA A 143 -29.84 -18.24 -6.37
N ILE A 144 -30.40 -18.65 -5.23
CA ILE A 144 -31.70 -19.31 -5.17
C ILE A 144 -32.82 -18.39 -5.68
N ILE A 145 -32.85 -17.13 -5.21
CA ILE A 145 -33.83 -16.14 -5.67
C ILE A 145 -33.70 -15.93 -7.17
N SER A 146 -32.48 -15.80 -7.71
CA SER A 146 -32.27 -15.62 -9.14
C SER A 146 -32.74 -16.83 -9.96
N ILE A 147 -32.49 -18.05 -9.50
CA ILE A 147 -32.97 -19.29 -10.14
C ILE A 147 -34.51 -19.27 -10.26
N LEU A 148 -35.20 -18.99 -9.15
CA LEU A 148 -36.66 -18.92 -9.13
C LEU A 148 -37.19 -17.77 -9.98
N PHE A 149 -36.53 -16.61 -9.89
CA PHE A 149 -36.95 -15.38 -10.54
C PHE A 149 -36.66 -15.35 -12.05
N TYR A 150 -35.95 -16.32 -12.61
CA TYR A 150 -35.77 -16.45 -14.07
C TYR A 150 -36.43 -17.71 -14.64
N ILE A 151 -37.15 -18.49 -13.84
CA ILE A 151 -37.82 -19.73 -14.31
C ILE A 151 -38.85 -19.44 -15.41
N GLN A 152 -39.46 -18.25 -15.42
CA GLN A 152 -40.41 -17.81 -16.44
C GLN A 152 -39.81 -17.79 -17.86
N VAL A 153 -38.48 -17.71 -18.00
CA VAL A 153 -37.79 -17.76 -19.30
C VAL A 153 -38.11 -19.06 -20.05
N PHE A 154 -38.26 -20.18 -19.34
CA PHE A 154 -38.61 -21.45 -19.97
C PHE A 154 -40.02 -21.48 -20.59
N PHE A 155 -40.92 -20.62 -20.12
CA PHE A 155 -42.28 -20.49 -20.63
C PHE A 155 -42.41 -19.36 -21.65
N CYS A 156 -41.64 -18.28 -21.46
CA CYS A 156 -41.74 -17.07 -22.27
C CYS A 156 -40.88 -17.09 -23.54
N PHE A 157 -39.95 -18.02 -23.75
CA PHE A 157 -39.12 -18.08 -24.95
C PHE A 157 -39.47 -19.28 -25.82
N VAL A 158 -39.47 -19.09 -27.14
CA VAL A 158 -39.73 -20.13 -28.14
C VAL A 158 -38.76 -19.97 -29.31
N SER A 159 -38.29 -21.09 -29.86
CA SER A 159 -37.63 -21.12 -31.17
C SER A 159 -38.65 -21.35 -32.29
N ASP A 160 -38.73 -20.44 -33.25
CA ASP A 160 -39.53 -20.63 -34.46
C ASP A 160 -38.62 -20.73 -35.68
N ARG A 161 -38.66 -21.88 -36.37
CA ARG A 161 -37.86 -22.13 -37.57
C ARG A 161 -38.43 -21.42 -38.80
N ASN A 162 -39.70 -21.01 -38.77
CA ASN A 162 -40.43 -20.50 -39.93
C ASN A 162 -40.40 -18.96 -40.03
N GLN A 163 -39.97 -18.26 -38.98
CA GLN A 163 -39.80 -16.80 -38.99
C GLN A 163 -38.34 -16.40 -39.22
N PHE A 164 -37.98 -16.20 -40.49
CA PHE A 164 -36.76 -15.45 -40.84
C PHE A 164 -37.00 -13.96 -40.52
N PRO A 165 -36.07 -13.23 -39.86
CA PRO A 165 -34.69 -13.58 -39.49
C PRO A 165 -34.46 -13.93 -38.00
N ILE A 166 -35.51 -14.01 -37.16
CA ILE A 166 -35.37 -14.17 -35.70
C ILE A 166 -35.85 -15.56 -35.28
N GLN A 167 -34.90 -16.47 -35.06
CA GLN A 167 -35.22 -17.89 -34.83
C GLN A 167 -35.38 -18.27 -33.35
N CYS A 168 -35.15 -17.36 -32.40
CA CYS A 168 -35.37 -17.55 -30.95
C CYS A 168 -35.79 -16.22 -30.30
N TYR A 169 -37.04 -16.14 -29.83
CA TYR A 169 -37.63 -14.88 -29.35
C TYR A 169 -38.63 -15.09 -28.20
N SER A 170 -39.04 -13.97 -27.58
CA SER A 170 -40.03 -13.98 -26.49
C SER A 170 -41.46 -14.05 -27.04
N LYS A 171 -42.22 -15.06 -26.58
CA LYS A 171 -43.59 -15.36 -27.01
C LYS A 171 -44.56 -14.29 -26.52
N GLY A 172 -45.05 -13.48 -27.45
CA GLY A 172 -46.10 -12.48 -27.18
C GLY A 172 -45.60 -11.23 -26.47
N ASN A 173 -46.43 -10.17 -26.55
CA ASN A 173 -46.04 -8.84 -26.04
C ASN A 173 -45.87 -8.82 -24.52
N ILE A 174 -46.69 -9.59 -23.78
CA ILE A 174 -46.65 -9.61 -22.31
C ILE A 174 -45.30 -10.15 -21.80
N CYS A 175 -44.87 -11.31 -22.29
CA CYS A 175 -43.58 -11.89 -21.91
C CYS A 175 -42.41 -10.98 -22.29
N ARG A 176 -42.47 -10.35 -23.47
CA ARG A 176 -41.44 -9.41 -23.92
C ARG A 176 -41.35 -8.20 -23.02
N THR A 177 -42.46 -7.50 -22.81
CA THR A 177 -42.51 -6.31 -21.94
C THR A 177 -42.11 -6.66 -20.51
N PHE A 178 -42.56 -7.79 -19.97
CA PHE A 178 -42.18 -8.23 -18.63
C PHE A 178 -40.67 -8.48 -18.51
N ASN A 179 -40.08 -9.22 -19.46
CA ASN A 179 -38.64 -9.51 -19.45
C ASN A 179 -37.79 -8.24 -19.65
N ASP A 180 -38.22 -7.34 -20.53
CA ASP A 180 -37.53 -6.07 -20.78
C ASP A 180 -37.59 -5.15 -19.55
N MET A 181 -38.75 -5.03 -18.89
CA MET A 181 -38.90 -4.27 -17.65
C MET A 181 -38.11 -4.90 -16.50
N GLN A 182 -38.14 -6.22 -16.38
CA GLN A 182 -37.37 -6.95 -15.38
C GLN A 182 -35.86 -6.70 -15.57
N PHE A 183 -35.35 -6.79 -16.79
CA PHE A 183 -33.94 -6.53 -17.09
C PHE A 183 -33.57 -5.07 -16.80
N LEU A 184 -34.42 -4.13 -17.21
CA LEU A 184 -34.21 -2.70 -16.98
C LEU A 184 -34.18 -2.36 -15.48
N ILE A 185 -35.11 -2.88 -14.69
CA ILE A 185 -35.22 -2.54 -13.26
C ILE A 185 -34.22 -3.34 -12.43
N VAL A 186 -34.26 -4.67 -12.51
CA VAL A 186 -33.56 -5.58 -11.59
C VAL A 186 -32.08 -5.69 -11.92
N TYR A 187 -31.70 -5.59 -13.20
CA TYR A 187 -30.31 -5.67 -13.61
C TYR A 187 -29.66 -4.28 -13.79
N SER A 188 -30.31 -3.34 -14.46
CA SER A 188 -29.71 -2.04 -14.77
C SER A 188 -29.89 -1.00 -13.65
N PHE A 189 -31.12 -0.54 -13.40
CA PHE A 189 -31.32 0.64 -12.54
C PHE A 189 -31.07 0.37 -11.06
N LEU A 190 -31.70 -0.67 -10.50
CA LEU A 190 -31.64 -0.91 -9.07
C LEU A 190 -30.21 -1.20 -8.59
N PRO A 191 -29.42 -2.08 -9.23
CA PRO A 191 -28.02 -2.29 -8.85
C PRO A 191 -27.15 -1.04 -9.02
N ALA A 192 -27.34 -0.27 -10.09
CA ALA A 192 -26.56 0.95 -10.31
C ALA A 192 -26.83 2.01 -9.23
N ILE A 193 -28.10 2.24 -8.88
CA ILE A 193 -28.49 3.18 -7.83
C ILE A 193 -27.91 2.74 -6.48
N LEU A 194 -28.04 1.46 -6.13
CA LEU A 194 -27.52 0.93 -4.87
C LEU A 194 -25.99 1.02 -4.80
N MET A 195 -25.28 0.66 -5.88
CA MET A 195 -23.82 0.82 -5.95
C MET A 195 -23.40 2.27 -5.81
N ALA A 196 -24.10 3.22 -6.44
CA ALA A 196 -23.81 4.64 -6.31
C ALA A 196 -24.00 5.12 -4.87
N ILE A 197 -25.12 4.75 -4.23
CA ILE A 197 -25.39 5.10 -2.82
C ILE A 197 -24.30 4.54 -1.91
N PHE A 198 -24.00 3.24 -1.97
CA PHE A 198 -22.98 2.63 -1.12
C PHE A 198 -21.57 3.16 -1.43
N GLY A 199 -21.27 3.47 -2.69
CA GLY A 199 -20.03 4.11 -3.11
C GLY A 199 -19.86 5.49 -2.48
N CYS A 200 -20.88 6.36 -2.57
CA CYS A 200 -20.88 7.68 -1.95
C CYS A 200 -20.71 7.59 -0.43
N LEU A 201 -21.44 6.68 0.23
CA LEU A 201 -21.31 6.45 1.67
C LEU A 201 -19.91 5.97 2.07
N THR A 202 -19.31 5.08 1.28
CA THR A 202 -17.93 4.60 1.49
C THR A 202 -16.93 5.75 1.39
N VAL A 203 -17.04 6.60 0.36
CA VAL A 203 -16.16 7.78 0.19
C VAL A 203 -16.29 8.74 1.37
N ASN A 204 -17.52 9.00 1.82
CA ASN A 204 -17.77 9.86 2.98
C ASN A 204 -17.11 9.32 4.25
N ASN A 205 -17.27 8.02 4.53
CA ASN A 205 -16.65 7.35 5.66
C ASN A 205 -15.11 7.44 5.60
N VAL A 206 -14.52 7.15 4.44
CA VAL A 206 -13.07 7.19 4.24
C VAL A 206 -12.51 8.61 4.40
N ARG A 207 -13.17 9.63 3.84
CA ARG A 207 -12.79 11.04 4.03
C ARG A 207 -12.88 11.46 5.50
N GLN A 208 -13.87 10.96 6.23
CA GLN A 208 -14.01 11.24 7.66
C GLN A 208 -12.91 10.54 8.48
N MET A 209 -12.52 9.32 8.12
CA MET A 209 -11.41 8.60 8.74
C MET A 209 -10.07 9.29 8.45
N GLY A 210 -9.84 9.74 7.21
CA GLY A 210 -8.64 10.48 6.82
C GLY A 210 -8.45 11.75 7.65
N ARG A 211 -9.51 12.56 7.78
CA ARG A 211 -9.50 13.77 8.63
C ARG A 211 -9.18 13.47 10.10
N GLN A 212 -9.68 12.36 10.64
CA GLN A 212 -9.36 11.95 12.02
C GLN A 212 -7.91 11.51 12.17
N ILE A 213 -7.40 10.71 11.23
CA ILE A 213 -6.00 10.27 11.26
C ILE A 213 -5.07 11.47 11.13
N GLU A 214 -5.38 12.42 10.24
CA GLU A 214 -4.65 13.68 10.10
C GLU A 214 -4.68 14.49 11.39
N SER A 215 -5.85 14.64 12.04
CA SER A 215 -5.94 15.32 13.33
C SER A 215 -5.13 14.61 14.43
N LEU A 216 -5.13 13.28 14.47
CA LEU A 216 -4.35 12.49 15.43
C LEU A 216 -2.85 12.56 15.13
N MET A 217 -2.45 12.58 13.86
CA MET A 217 -1.08 12.80 13.44
C MET A 217 -0.63 14.21 13.82
N ASN A 218 -1.46 15.23 13.61
CA ASN A 218 -1.17 16.61 14.02
C ASN A 218 -1.05 16.73 15.54
N ILE A 219 -1.93 16.08 16.33
CA ILE A 219 -1.82 16.02 17.80
C ILE A 219 -0.54 15.27 18.21
N ARG A 220 -0.21 14.14 17.56
CA ARG A 220 1.02 13.40 17.84
C ARG A 220 2.27 14.18 17.44
N MET A 221 2.23 14.93 16.34
CA MET A 221 3.31 15.80 15.89
C MET A 221 3.46 17.00 16.80
N ALA A 222 2.36 17.65 17.23
CA ALA A 222 2.38 18.71 18.22
C ALA A 222 2.88 18.22 19.58
N SER A 223 2.47 17.03 20.02
CA SER A 223 2.98 16.37 21.22
C SER A 223 4.44 15.94 21.06
N ALA A 224 4.86 15.48 19.88
CA ALA A 224 6.25 15.17 19.58
C ALA A 224 7.11 16.44 19.46
N ASN A 225 6.54 17.56 19.03
CA ASN A 225 7.22 18.86 18.97
C ASN A 225 7.36 19.46 20.37
N ASN A 226 6.30 19.40 21.18
CA ASN A 226 6.36 19.75 22.61
C ASN A 226 7.32 18.83 23.39
N ASN A 227 7.50 17.57 22.97
CA ASN A 227 8.49 16.65 23.53
C ASN A 227 9.88 16.72 22.87
N LYS A 228 10.03 17.43 21.75
CA LYS A 228 11.34 17.78 21.16
C LYS A 228 11.96 18.98 21.86
N ASN A 229 11.18 19.73 22.63
CA ASN A 229 11.67 20.83 23.46
C ASN A 229 12.25 20.35 24.80
N SER A 230 12.73 19.10 24.92
CA SER A 230 13.39 18.60 26.13
C SER A 230 14.56 17.67 25.79
N ILE A 231 15.39 18.07 24.82
CA ILE A 231 16.57 17.29 24.45
C ILE A 231 17.76 17.79 25.27
N LEU A 232 18.07 17.05 26.34
CA LEU A 232 19.33 17.11 27.07
C LEU A 232 20.28 16.10 26.41
N HIS A 233 21.35 16.57 25.77
CA HIS A 233 22.39 15.70 25.22
C HIS A 233 23.58 15.66 26.17
N VAL A 234 24.05 14.46 26.51
CA VAL A 234 25.33 14.27 27.20
C VAL A 234 26.24 13.37 26.38
N GLY A 235 27.54 13.62 26.46
CA GLY A 235 28.52 12.81 25.73
C GLY A 235 29.95 13.15 26.05
N TYR A 236 30.86 12.73 25.16
CA TYR A 236 32.28 13.02 25.25
C TYR A 236 32.74 13.88 24.07
N ILE A 237 33.62 14.84 24.35
CA ILE A 237 34.35 15.67 23.38
C ILE A 237 35.76 15.11 23.28
N VAL A 238 36.26 14.99 22.05
CA VAL A 238 37.66 14.63 21.77
C VAL A 238 38.30 15.79 21.01
N PRO A 239 39.26 16.52 21.62
CA PRO A 239 39.84 17.72 21.03
C PRO A 239 40.95 17.37 20.01
N LEU A 240 40.59 16.71 18.91
CA LEU A 240 41.56 16.23 17.91
C LEU A 240 42.42 17.34 17.31
N TYR A 241 41.91 18.57 17.22
CA TYR A 241 42.66 19.74 16.73
C TYR A 241 43.83 20.11 17.67
N ASP A 242 43.63 19.94 18.97
CA ASP A 242 44.64 20.24 19.97
C ASP A 242 45.67 19.10 20.12
N MET A 243 45.47 17.98 19.39
CA MET A 243 46.29 16.76 19.45
C MET A 243 47.14 16.52 18.20
N PHE A 244 47.36 17.56 17.38
CA PHE A 244 48.16 17.46 16.14
C PHE A 244 49.63 17.06 16.35
N ASP A 245 50.13 17.11 17.59
CA ASP A 245 51.49 16.70 17.93
C ASP A 245 51.63 15.17 18.12
N ASN A 246 50.53 14.42 18.01
CA ASN A 246 50.56 12.95 18.07
C ASN A 246 50.90 12.37 16.69
N GLU A 247 52.13 11.89 16.55
CA GLU A 247 52.69 11.32 15.31
C GLU A 247 51.79 10.23 14.70
N GLN A 248 51.21 9.35 15.53
CA GLN A 248 50.34 8.26 15.07
C GLN A 248 49.03 8.78 14.44
N LEU A 249 48.42 9.82 15.03
CA LEU A 249 47.22 10.45 14.46
C LEU A 249 47.56 11.19 13.17
N GLN A 250 48.70 11.88 13.13
CA GLN A 250 49.13 12.63 11.97
C GLN A 250 49.38 11.70 10.77
N THR A 251 50.07 10.57 10.98
CA THR A 251 50.28 9.56 9.92
C THR A 251 48.95 9.00 9.44
N LEU A 252 48.03 8.65 10.35
CA LEU A 252 46.72 8.10 10.01
C LEU A 252 45.89 9.09 9.15
N PHE A 253 45.80 10.35 9.56
CA PHE A 253 44.97 11.33 8.86
C PHE A 253 45.59 11.83 7.56
N THR A 254 46.92 11.95 7.50
CA THR A 254 47.64 12.31 6.27
C THR A 254 47.48 11.22 5.21
N ASN A 255 47.63 9.94 5.58
CA ASN A 255 47.45 8.81 4.67
C ASN A 255 46.02 8.73 4.10
N GLN A 256 45.03 9.27 4.82
CA GLN A 256 43.62 9.21 4.43
C GLN A 256 43.11 10.52 3.79
N ASN A 257 43.99 11.53 3.60
CA ASN A 257 43.63 12.88 3.14
C ASN A 257 42.48 13.51 3.94
N ILE A 258 42.51 13.38 5.27
CA ILE A 258 41.47 13.92 6.15
C ILE A 258 41.98 15.22 6.78
N THR A 259 41.26 16.31 6.59
CA THR A 259 41.56 17.60 7.24
C THR A 259 40.47 17.94 8.25
N PHE A 260 40.83 18.02 9.53
CA PHE A 260 39.92 18.47 10.57
C PHE A 260 40.01 19.98 10.73
N ARG A 261 38.86 20.65 10.59
CA ARG A 261 38.74 22.10 10.83
C ARG A 261 38.19 22.43 12.23
N SER A 262 37.83 21.41 13.02
CA SER A 262 37.12 21.58 14.30
C SER A 262 37.26 20.35 15.21
N ASN A 263 37.00 20.54 16.50
CA ASN A 263 36.89 19.45 17.48
C ASN A 263 35.76 18.47 17.10
N VAL A 264 35.94 17.21 17.50
CA VAL A 264 35.02 16.12 17.16
C VAL A 264 34.18 15.75 18.39
N TYR A 265 32.87 15.66 18.20
CA TYR A 265 31.89 15.47 19.28
C TYR A 265 31.26 14.08 19.19
N SER A 266 31.18 13.36 20.31
CA SER A 266 30.44 12.10 20.43
C SER A 266 29.18 12.29 21.27
N ALA A 267 28.01 12.09 20.67
CA ALA A 267 26.77 12.02 21.42
C ALA A 267 26.59 10.62 22.02
N MET A 268 26.55 10.52 23.35
CA MET A 268 26.55 9.23 24.06
C MET A 268 25.14 8.69 24.32
N LEU A 269 24.16 9.58 24.55
CA LEU A 269 22.81 9.17 24.94
C LEU A 269 21.73 10.06 24.31
N PHE A 270 20.78 9.41 23.64
CA PHE A 270 19.52 9.97 23.17
C PHE A 270 18.37 9.34 23.96
N PHE A 271 18.46 9.26 25.29
CA PHE A 271 17.34 8.78 26.09
C PHE A 271 16.52 9.96 26.59
N ARG A 272 15.20 9.86 26.37
CA ARG A 272 14.20 10.79 26.86
C ARG A 272 14.06 10.57 28.36
N ASP A 273 14.88 11.27 29.12
CA ASP A 273 14.74 11.34 30.57
C ASP A 273 13.52 12.20 30.88
N LYS A 274 12.41 11.56 31.30
CA LYS A 274 11.17 12.28 31.60
C LYS A 274 11.34 13.26 32.76
N ASP A 275 12.34 13.02 33.61
CA ASP A 275 12.52 13.74 34.87
C ASP A 275 13.79 14.62 34.87
N GLN A 276 14.59 14.65 33.78
CA GLN A 276 15.86 15.38 33.63
C GLN A 276 16.97 15.07 34.68
N THR A 277 16.71 14.24 35.69
CA THR A 277 17.59 13.96 36.84
C THR A 277 18.71 12.97 36.53
N THR A 278 18.47 12.02 35.64
CA THR A 278 19.37 10.90 35.38
C THR A 278 20.54 11.33 34.48
N LEU A 279 20.26 12.14 33.46
CA LEU A 279 21.26 12.65 32.53
C LEU A 279 22.14 13.76 33.14
N SER A 280 21.55 14.63 33.96
CA SER A 280 22.31 15.62 34.75
C SER A 280 23.25 14.93 35.73
N SER A 281 22.74 13.93 36.47
CA SER A 281 23.57 13.07 37.33
C SER A 281 24.72 12.39 36.57
N TRP A 282 24.53 11.99 35.31
CA TRP A 282 25.60 11.38 34.53
C TRP A 282 26.77 12.34 34.28
N TYR A 283 26.45 13.59 33.88
CA TYR A 283 27.44 14.63 33.65
C TYR A 283 28.09 15.06 34.96
N ASP A 284 27.30 15.28 36.01
CA ASP A 284 27.81 15.75 37.31
C ASP A 284 28.78 14.75 37.96
N GLN A 285 28.57 13.45 37.78
CA GLN A 285 29.51 12.41 38.21
C GLN A 285 30.85 12.46 37.47
N ARG A 286 30.88 13.00 36.24
CA ARG A 286 32.02 12.88 35.33
C ARG A 286 32.71 14.21 35.02
N LYS A 287 32.07 15.36 35.26
CA LYS A 287 32.54 16.70 34.87
C LYS A 287 33.95 17.04 35.33
N ASN A 288 34.45 16.40 36.39
CA ASN A 288 35.79 16.60 36.93
C ASN A 288 36.80 15.50 36.55
N THR A 289 36.41 14.55 35.70
CA THR A 289 37.24 13.41 35.30
C THR A 289 37.60 13.48 33.82
N VAL A 290 38.83 13.12 33.48
CA VAL A 290 39.26 12.87 32.10
C VAL A 290 39.25 11.38 31.87
N LYS A 291 38.54 10.94 30.84
CA LYS A 291 38.49 9.53 30.46
C LYS A 291 39.46 9.24 29.34
N GLN A 292 40.10 8.08 29.39
CA GLN A 292 40.95 7.62 28.31
C GLN A 292 40.09 6.76 27.37
N GLY A 293 40.05 7.17 26.11
CA GLY A 293 39.39 6.45 25.03
C GLY A 293 40.42 5.84 24.08
N TYR A 294 40.00 4.85 23.30
CA TYR A 294 40.82 4.21 22.28
C TYR A 294 40.16 4.32 20.92
N LEU A 295 40.84 4.92 19.94
CA LEU A 295 40.41 4.86 18.55
C LEU A 295 40.56 3.45 18.03
N ARG A 296 39.48 2.90 17.47
CA ARG A 296 39.39 1.50 17.05
C ARG A 296 39.28 1.34 15.54
N ALA A 297 38.50 2.20 14.91
CA ALA A 297 38.31 2.20 13.46
C ALA A 297 37.87 3.56 12.95
N LEU A 298 38.03 3.76 11.66
CA LEU A 298 37.56 4.92 10.92
C LEU A 298 36.69 4.45 9.75
N TYR A 299 35.55 5.09 9.55
CA TYR A 299 34.66 4.84 8.43
C TYR A 299 34.64 6.06 7.52
N LYS A 300 34.96 5.85 6.24
CA LYS A 300 35.01 6.92 5.23
C LYS A 300 33.92 6.72 4.17
N ARG A 301 33.10 7.76 3.96
CA ARG A 301 32.09 7.82 2.90
C ARG A 301 32.14 9.18 2.21
N LYS A 302 32.75 9.25 1.02
CA LYS A 302 33.02 10.51 0.31
C LYS A 302 33.83 11.47 1.22
N ASP A 303 33.24 12.60 1.58
CA ASP A 303 33.80 13.63 2.48
C ASP A 303 33.39 13.43 3.96
N ASP A 304 32.52 12.44 4.24
CA ASP A 304 32.09 12.12 5.59
C ASP A 304 33.04 11.13 6.26
N VAL A 305 33.55 11.49 7.44
CA VAL A 305 34.41 10.63 8.27
C VAL A 305 33.76 10.38 9.61
N VAL A 306 33.66 9.11 9.99
CA VAL A 306 33.14 8.68 11.29
C VAL A 306 34.22 7.87 12.00
N LEU A 307 34.58 8.28 13.20
CA LEU A 307 35.54 7.59 14.05
C LEU A 307 34.78 6.69 15.03
N GLU A 308 35.24 5.45 15.19
CA GLU A 308 34.78 4.54 16.23
C GLU A 308 35.80 4.51 17.36
N MET A 309 35.37 4.92 18.56
CA MET A 309 36.20 4.97 19.76
C MET A 309 35.60 4.14 20.87
N ASP A 310 36.42 3.48 21.67
CA ASP A 310 36.01 2.78 22.89
C ASP A 310 36.34 3.65 24.12
N VAL A 311 35.36 3.97 24.96
CA VAL A 311 35.55 4.70 26.23
C VAL A 311 34.83 3.95 27.36
N ASP A 312 35.52 3.64 28.45
CA ASP A 312 34.95 2.85 29.56
C ASP A 312 34.32 1.49 29.10
N GLY A 313 34.88 0.85 28.06
CA GLY A 313 34.42 -0.45 27.55
C GLY A 313 33.15 -0.40 26.70
N LYS A 314 32.84 0.76 26.12
CA LYS A 314 31.70 0.98 25.23
C LYS A 314 32.17 1.65 23.93
N SER A 315 31.72 1.13 22.79
CA SER A 315 31.95 1.76 21.48
C SER A 315 31.07 3.00 21.27
N PHE A 316 31.71 4.09 20.87
CA PHE A 316 31.16 5.38 20.49
C PHE A 316 31.48 5.70 19.05
N TYR A 317 30.57 6.41 18.40
CA TYR A 317 30.78 6.92 17.05
C TYR A 317 30.87 8.46 17.13
N LEU A 318 31.90 8.98 16.48
CA LEU A 318 32.31 10.39 16.48
C LEU A 318 32.27 10.87 15.04
N ILE A 319 31.47 11.90 14.76
CA ILE A 319 31.35 12.42 13.40
C ILE A 319 32.39 13.52 13.25
N ALA A 320 33.37 13.27 12.38
CA ALA A 320 34.57 14.07 12.31
C ALA A 320 34.53 15.15 11.20
N THR A 321 33.55 15.08 10.29
CA THR A 321 33.29 16.11 9.25
C THR A 321 31.81 16.48 9.18
N HIS A 322 31.44 17.53 8.44
CA HIS A 322 30.05 18.02 8.32
C HIS A 322 29.13 16.97 7.67
N CYS A 323 28.53 16.11 8.49
CA CYS A 323 27.54 15.16 7.99
C CYS A 323 26.14 15.78 8.00
N SER A 324 25.43 15.63 6.88
CA SER A 324 24.02 16.06 6.74
C SER A 324 23.03 15.17 7.50
N GLN A 325 23.47 13.99 7.93
CA GLN A 325 22.64 13.01 8.63
C GLN A 325 22.76 13.12 10.16
N PRO A 326 21.69 12.86 10.92
CA PRO A 326 21.76 12.85 12.37
C PRO A 326 22.64 11.69 12.88
N PRO A 327 23.39 11.87 14.00
CA PRO A 327 24.32 10.87 14.52
C PRO A 327 23.72 9.47 14.76
N VAL A 328 22.43 9.40 15.10
CA VAL A 328 21.70 8.14 15.30
C VAL A 328 21.56 7.34 14.00
N ALA A 329 21.31 8.02 12.88
CA ALA A 329 21.19 7.37 11.58
C ALA A 329 22.54 6.80 11.13
N ILE A 330 23.60 7.57 11.30
CA ILE A 330 24.98 7.16 11.00
C ILE A 330 25.37 5.94 11.83
N LYS A 331 25.12 5.96 13.15
CA LYS A 331 25.37 4.80 14.02
C LYS A 331 24.65 3.54 13.53
N LYS A 332 23.40 3.69 13.08
CA LYS A 332 22.61 2.57 12.54
C LYS A 332 23.23 2.01 11.25
N GLU A 333 23.65 2.89 10.34
CA GLU A 333 24.29 2.50 9.08
C GLU A 333 25.67 1.85 9.31
N VAL A 334 26.46 2.35 10.25
CA VAL A 334 27.75 1.76 10.63
C VAL A 334 27.55 0.37 11.22
N ASN A 335 26.61 0.21 12.15
CA ASN A 335 26.29 -1.08 12.76
C ASN A 335 25.75 -2.10 11.74
N SER A 336 25.06 -1.65 10.69
CA SER A 336 24.58 -2.54 9.62
C SER A 336 25.64 -2.82 8.54
N GLY A 337 26.84 -2.27 8.67
CA GLY A 337 27.89 -2.36 7.64
C GLY A 337 27.56 -1.60 6.34
N ALA A 338 26.56 -0.72 6.37
CA ALA A 338 26.12 0.06 5.22
C ALA A 338 26.89 1.39 5.08
N TYR A 339 27.65 1.77 6.11
CA TYR A 339 28.35 3.05 6.16
C TYR A 339 29.81 2.96 5.72
N GLY A 340 30.07 3.29 4.46
CA GLY A 340 31.43 3.54 3.94
C GLY A 340 32.40 2.36 4.06
N ALA A 341 33.67 2.63 3.76
CA ALA A 341 34.75 1.66 3.97
C ALA A 341 35.27 1.76 5.40
N LYS A 342 35.38 0.61 6.09
CA LYS A 342 36.00 0.51 7.42
C LYS A 342 37.52 0.39 7.28
N ILE A 343 38.24 1.25 7.98
CA ILE A 343 39.70 1.25 8.10
C ILE A 343 39.99 0.96 9.56
N GLU A 344 40.65 -0.15 9.84
CA GLU A 344 41.06 -0.49 11.20
C GLU A 344 42.27 0.34 11.61
N CYS A 345 42.30 0.77 12.87
CA CYS A 345 43.38 1.56 13.42
C CYS A 345 44.02 0.80 14.58
N ASP A 346 45.33 0.96 14.74
CA ASP A 346 45.97 0.61 16.00
C ASP A 346 45.31 1.39 17.14
N ARG A 347 45.29 0.80 18.34
CA ARG A 347 44.59 1.37 19.51
C ARG A 347 45.26 2.67 19.96
N ILE A 348 44.92 3.79 19.30
CA ILE A 348 45.44 5.11 19.64
C ILE A 348 44.66 5.64 20.84
N GLN A 349 45.38 5.94 21.92
CA GLN A 349 44.80 6.45 23.15
C GLN A 349 44.53 7.96 23.05
N LEU A 350 43.31 8.38 23.40
CA LEU A 350 42.86 9.77 23.29
C LEU A 350 42.11 10.21 24.56
N PRO A 351 42.38 11.42 25.10
CA PRO A 351 41.62 11.99 26.19
C PRO A 351 40.20 12.39 25.74
N CYS A 352 39.21 12.00 26.53
CA CYS A 352 37.79 12.24 26.31
C CYS A 352 37.23 13.06 27.47
N PHE A 353 36.54 14.17 27.14
CA PHE A 353 36.02 15.12 28.12
C PHE A 353 34.49 15.13 28.10
N PRO A 354 33.81 14.98 29.23
CA PRO A 354 32.36 14.96 29.25
C PRO A 354 31.78 16.35 28.94
N TYR A 355 30.64 16.36 28.26
CA TYR A 355 29.86 17.56 28.02
C TYR A 355 28.37 17.29 28.24
N LYS A 356 27.63 18.36 28.52
CA LYS A 356 26.17 18.38 28.45
C LYS A 356 25.71 19.55 27.60
N CYS A 357 24.59 19.38 26.91
CA CYS A 357 23.88 20.45 26.22
C CYS A 357 22.46 20.46 26.76
N ASP A 358 22.12 21.52 27.49
CA ASP A 358 20.80 21.74 28.07
C ASP A 358 20.19 23.03 27.49
N GLN A 359 18.88 23.23 27.66
CA GLN A 359 18.19 24.39 27.08
C GLN A 359 18.39 25.70 27.87
N VAL A 360 18.81 25.62 29.13
CA VAL A 360 18.88 26.77 30.04
C VAL A 360 20.25 27.44 29.95
N ASN A 361 21.31 26.62 29.94
CA ASN A 361 22.72 27.01 29.95
C ASN A 361 23.40 26.75 28.60
N GLY A 362 22.70 26.11 27.65
CA GLY A 362 23.27 25.75 26.35
C GLY A 362 24.34 24.66 26.47
N PHE A 363 25.40 24.80 25.69
CA PHE A 363 26.52 23.86 25.68
C PHE A 363 27.44 24.11 26.89
N VAL A 364 27.50 23.14 27.80
CA VAL A 364 28.34 23.16 29.00
C VAL A 364 29.42 22.10 28.87
N GLN A 365 30.66 22.56 28.70
CA GLN A 365 31.85 21.70 28.68
C GLN A 365 32.45 21.52 30.08
N SER A 366 33.22 20.45 30.28
CA SER A 366 33.98 20.23 31.51
C SER A 366 35.10 21.28 31.68
N ASP A 367 35.30 21.76 32.91
CA ASP A 367 36.43 22.65 33.25
C ASP A 367 37.80 22.02 32.92
N LYS A 368 37.89 20.68 32.96
CA LYS A 368 39.10 19.95 32.56
C LYS A 368 39.44 20.12 31.08
N LEU A 369 38.44 20.29 30.21
CA LEU A 369 38.69 20.59 28.81
C LEU A 369 39.31 21.98 28.63
N THR A 370 38.83 22.97 29.39
CA THR A 370 39.39 24.32 29.39
C THR A 370 40.84 24.31 29.87
N GLN A 371 41.12 23.64 31.00
CA GLN A 371 42.48 23.46 31.52
C GLN A 371 43.40 22.78 30.48
N TYR A 372 42.93 21.70 29.86
CA TYR A 372 43.69 20.99 28.83
C TYR A 372 44.05 21.90 27.64
N LYS A 373 43.10 22.69 27.14
CA LYS A 373 43.34 23.63 26.03
C LYS A 373 44.37 24.70 26.39
N GLU A 374 44.31 25.24 27.60
CA GLU A 374 45.30 26.20 28.11
C GLU A 374 46.70 25.57 28.20
N GLU A 375 46.80 24.32 28.67
CA GLU A 375 48.06 23.58 28.71
C GLU A 375 48.65 23.34 27.32
N GLN A 376 47.83 22.94 26.34
CA GLN A 376 48.29 22.76 24.94
C GLN A 376 48.69 24.08 24.30
N THR A 377 47.96 25.16 24.58
CA THR A 377 48.29 26.49 24.06
C THR A 377 49.64 26.96 24.60
N LYS A 378 49.90 26.76 25.90
CA LYS A 378 51.20 27.07 26.51
C LYS A 378 52.34 26.29 25.86
N LYS A 379 52.15 24.99 25.64
CA LYS A 379 53.14 24.12 24.97
C LYS A 379 53.47 24.55 23.54
N ARG A 380 52.53 25.15 22.82
CA ARG A 380 52.77 25.68 21.47
C ARG A 380 53.51 27.02 21.45
N THR A 381 53.43 27.77 22.55
CA THR A 381 54.07 29.09 22.68
C THR A 381 55.45 29.07 23.33
N THR A 382 55.81 27.96 23.98
CA THR A 382 57.15 27.65 24.51
C THR A 382 57.90 26.78 23.54
#